data_AF-A0A971TPT9-F1
#
_entry.id   AF-A0A971TPT9-F1
#
_cell.length_a   1.000
_cell.length_b   1.000
_cell.length_c   1.000
_cell.angle_alpha   90.00
_cell.angle_beta   90.00
_cell.angle_gamma   90.00
#
_symmetry.space_group_name_H-M   'P 1'
#
loop_
_entity.id
_entity.type
_entity.pdbx_description
1 polymer ?
#
loop_
_entity_poly.entity_id
_entity_poly.type
_entity_poly.pdbx_seq_one_letter_code
_entity_poly.pdbx_strand_id
1 'polypeptide(L)'
;MSGPFDRHVRVAGVVVLAAVLGGALCGCAPSIQELREQAVDQFRNRQYIESMATLREVLEIRREDPQANYYMGLNYRTIAARKFRDGDIPSARRELDTSILYFTDALKSWPNYMAAADAKNEAFEARGKYDEALAVSQRVAYNNRGVADHFLVLGNEYRERGDYDNALRYYKIALSTAPDMDQTYAAMGQLYLRTGNRTLAMDSLRRAHELNPSDEQVAQYLASLDAAYEAHPASHVPAQVPTPAPQP
;
A
#
# COMPACT_ATOMS: atom_id res chain seq x y z
N MET A 1 18.58 -59.58 -50.96
CA MET A 1 17.11 -59.60 -50.80
C MET A 1 16.74 -58.58 -49.75
N SER A 2 15.73 -57.77 -50.03
CA SER A 2 15.52 -56.42 -49.49
C SER A 2 14.18 -56.37 -48.73
N GLY A 3 14.21 -55.90 -47.46
CA GLY A 3 13.12 -55.28 -46.67
C GLY A 3 11.86 -56.08 -46.31
N PRO A 4 10.92 -55.54 -45.47
CA PRO A 4 10.98 -54.25 -44.75
C PRO A 4 10.40 -54.20 -43.29
N PHE A 5 10.88 -53.20 -42.53
CA PHE A 5 10.22 -52.26 -41.58
C PHE A 5 9.13 -52.64 -40.53
N ASP A 6 9.46 -52.21 -39.29
CA ASP A 6 8.66 -51.39 -38.33
C ASP A 6 7.76 -52.07 -37.28
N ARG A 7 8.07 -51.82 -35.99
CA ARG A 7 7.16 -51.14 -35.04
C ARG A 7 7.81 -50.86 -33.68
N HIS A 8 7.71 -49.59 -33.31
CA HIS A 8 8.02 -48.96 -32.03
C HIS A 8 7.43 -49.68 -30.79
N VAL A 9 8.24 -49.83 -29.73
CA VAL A 9 7.76 -50.11 -28.37
C VAL A 9 7.74 -48.79 -27.60
N ARG A 10 6.53 -48.30 -27.27
CA ARG A 10 6.32 -47.20 -26.32
C ARG A 10 5.91 -47.78 -24.97
N VAL A 11 6.62 -47.37 -23.93
CA VAL A 11 6.31 -47.61 -22.52
C VAL A 11 5.04 -46.82 -22.16
N ALA A 12 3.96 -47.51 -21.81
CA ALA A 12 2.76 -46.88 -21.27
C ALA A 12 2.81 -46.92 -19.74
N GLY A 13 2.99 -45.75 -19.14
CA GLY A 13 2.91 -45.54 -17.70
C GLY A 13 1.48 -45.60 -17.19
N VAL A 14 1.35 -46.05 -15.95
CA VAL A 14 0.12 -46.01 -15.16
C VAL A 14 -0.03 -44.61 -14.57
N VAL A 15 -1.18 -43.96 -14.80
CA VAL A 15 -1.67 -42.88 -13.92
C VAL A 15 -3.10 -43.23 -13.53
N VAL A 16 -3.27 -43.54 -12.25
CA VAL A 16 -4.57 -43.77 -11.60
C VAL A 16 -5.20 -42.40 -11.37
N LEU A 17 -6.32 -42.14 -12.06
CA LEU A 17 -7.15 -40.95 -11.86
C LEU A 17 -8.11 -41.22 -10.70
N ALA A 18 -7.75 -40.77 -9.50
CA ALA A 18 -8.69 -40.70 -8.38
C ALA A 18 -9.44 -39.36 -8.45
N ALA A 19 -10.57 -39.35 -9.17
CA ALA A 19 -11.53 -38.26 -9.09
C ALA A 19 -12.43 -38.48 -7.87
N VAL A 20 -12.22 -37.72 -6.81
CA VAL A 20 -13.23 -37.54 -5.75
C VAL A 20 -13.97 -36.24 -6.09
N LEU A 21 -14.97 -36.35 -6.95
CA LEU A 21 -15.93 -35.28 -7.19
C LEU A 21 -17.05 -35.40 -6.15
N GLY A 22 -16.90 -34.64 -5.06
CA GLY A 22 -17.96 -34.42 -4.09
C GLY A 22 -18.85 -33.25 -4.53
N GLY A 23 -20.02 -33.58 -5.09
CA GLY A 23 -21.30 -32.91 -4.81
C GLY A 23 -21.60 -31.50 -5.33
N ALA A 24 -22.49 -31.45 -6.34
CA ALA A 24 -23.54 -30.45 -6.60
C ALA A 24 -23.15 -28.99 -6.93
N LEU A 25 -23.84 -28.18 -7.74
CA LEU A 25 -25.02 -28.20 -8.63
C LEU A 25 -24.97 -26.79 -9.32
N CYS A 26 -25.38 -26.66 -10.58
CA CYS A 26 -25.27 -25.46 -11.45
C CYS A 26 -23.85 -25.08 -11.94
N GLY A 27 -23.60 -25.33 -13.23
CA GLY A 27 -22.30 -25.16 -13.89
C GLY A 27 -21.98 -23.72 -14.31
N CYS A 28 -21.63 -22.86 -13.36
CA CYS A 28 -20.78 -21.71 -13.63
C CYS A 28 -19.41 -21.99 -13.02
N ALA A 29 -18.33 -21.84 -13.80
CA ALA A 29 -16.99 -21.83 -13.23
C ALA A 29 -16.94 -20.73 -12.15
N PRO A 30 -16.37 -20.99 -10.97
CA PRO A 30 -16.30 -19.99 -9.91
C PRO A 30 -15.55 -18.76 -10.41
N SER A 31 -16.06 -17.59 -10.06
CA SER A 31 -15.44 -16.32 -10.38
C SER A 31 -14.10 -16.15 -9.66
N ILE A 32 -13.23 -15.29 -10.20
CA ILE A 32 -11.97 -14.91 -9.51
C ILE A 32 -12.26 -14.37 -8.10
N GLN A 33 -13.41 -13.71 -7.89
CA GLN A 33 -13.77 -13.22 -6.57
C GLN A 33 -14.08 -14.35 -5.59
N GLU A 34 -14.91 -15.32 -5.98
CA GLU A 34 -15.26 -16.48 -5.13
C GLU A 34 -14.03 -17.32 -4.81
N LEU A 35 -13.15 -17.57 -5.79
CA LEU A 35 -11.90 -18.30 -5.57
C LEU A 35 -10.98 -17.57 -4.59
N ARG A 36 -10.90 -16.23 -4.65
CA ARG A 36 -10.12 -15.44 -3.68
C ARG A 36 -10.73 -15.53 -2.28
N GLU A 37 -12.03 -15.35 -2.14
CA GLU A 37 -12.71 -15.44 -0.84
C GLU A 37 -12.50 -16.83 -0.21
N GLN A 38 -12.68 -17.90 -0.98
CA GLN A 38 -12.42 -19.26 -0.56
C GLN A 38 -10.96 -19.47 -0.11
N ALA A 39 -9.99 -19.01 -0.91
CA ALA A 39 -8.57 -19.14 -0.58
C ALA A 39 -8.18 -18.41 0.71
N VAL A 40 -8.79 -17.25 0.96
CA VAL A 40 -8.56 -16.46 2.18
C VAL A 40 -9.14 -17.17 3.40
N ASP A 41 -10.32 -17.75 3.29
CA ASP A 41 -10.94 -18.49 4.39
C ASP A 41 -10.17 -19.77 4.70
N GLN A 42 -9.69 -20.50 3.69
CA GLN A 42 -8.77 -21.63 3.88
C GLN A 42 -7.50 -21.18 4.62
N PHE A 43 -6.88 -20.07 4.22
CA PHE A 43 -5.71 -19.53 4.91
C PHE A 43 -5.99 -19.22 6.39
N ARG A 44 -7.11 -18.54 6.67
CA ARG A 44 -7.55 -18.20 8.05
C ARG A 44 -7.79 -19.46 8.89
N ASN A 45 -8.32 -20.50 8.27
CA ASN A 45 -8.55 -21.81 8.88
C ASN A 45 -7.30 -22.70 8.93
N ARG A 46 -6.11 -22.16 8.59
CA ARG A 46 -4.81 -22.84 8.58
C ARG A 46 -4.72 -24.01 7.57
N GLN A 47 -5.63 -24.03 6.60
CA GLN A 47 -5.65 -24.97 5.47
C GLN A 47 -4.73 -24.44 4.37
N TYR A 48 -3.42 -24.39 4.65
CA TYR A 48 -2.44 -23.70 3.80
C TYR A 48 -2.25 -24.36 2.44
N ILE A 49 -2.34 -25.69 2.36
CA ILE A 49 -2.18 -26.42 1.10
C ILE A 49 -3.38 -26.19 0.20
N GLU A 50 -4.59 -26.26 0.76
CA GLU A 50 -5.84 -25.96 0.07
C GLU A 50 -5.86 -24.50 -0.40
N SER A 51 -5.49 -23.57 0.48
CA SER A 51 -5.34 -22.14 0.16
C SER A 51 -4.42 -21.96 -1.05
N MET A 52 -3.22 -22.55 -1.05
CA MET A 52 -2.29 -22.46 -2.16
C MET A 52 -2.80 -23.10 -3.45
N ALA A 53 -3.56 -24.19 -3.37
CA ALA A 53 -4.16 -24.82 -4.54
C ALA A 53 -5.19 -23.90 -5.19
N THR A 54 -6.12 -23.35 -4.40
CA THR A 54 -7.14 -22.40 -4.88
C THR A 54 -6.51 -21.11 -5.40
N LEU A 55 -5.45 -20.59 -4.75
CA LEU A 55 -4.72 -19.42 -5.23
C LEU A 55 -4.02 -19.66 -6.58
N ARG A 56 -3.54 -20.88 -6.84
CA ARG A 56 -2.97 -21.22 -8.16
C ARG A 56 -4.02 -21.13 -9.25
N GLU A 57 -5.24 -21.59 -9.00
CA GLU A 57 -6.36 -21.43 -9.95
C GLU A 57 -6.62 -19.94 -10.24
N VAL A 58 -6.60 -19.08 -9.22
CA VAL A 58 -6.71 -17.62 -9.43
C VAL A 58 -5.57 -17.10 -10.31
N LEU A 59 -4.34 -17.52 -10.06
CA LEU A 59 -3.16 -17.07 -10.80
C LEU A 59 -3.05 -17.66 -12.21
N GLU A 60 -3.71 -18.79 -12.50
CA GLU A 60 -3.88 -19.31 -13.86
C GLU A 60 -4.81 -18.41 -14.69
N ILE A 61 -5.87 -17.90 -14.07
CA ILE A 61 -6.82 -16.98 -14.73
C ILE A 61 -6.24 -15.56 -14.82
N ARG A 62 -5.63 -15.07 -13.74
CA ARG A 62 -5.02 -13.75 -13.64
C ARG A 62 -3.68 -13.83 -12.91
N ARG A 63 -2.61 -14.03 -13.68
CA ARG A 63 -1.23 -14.20 -13.21
C ARG A 63 -0.74 -13.09 -12.28
N GLU A 64 -1.14 -11.85 -12.52
CA GLU A 64 -0.70 -10.69 -11.73
C GLU A 64 -1.75 -10.26 -10.69
N ASP A 65 -2.67 -11.16 -10.27
CA ASP A 65 -3.66 -10.82 -9.23
C ASP A 65 -2.96 -10.50 -7.90
N PRO A 66 -3.09 -9.26 -7.38
CA PRO A 66 -2.31 -8.80 -6.25
C PRO A 66 -2.72 -9.47 -4.94
N GLN A 67 -4.01 -9.78 -4.75
CA GLN A 67 -4.48 -10.46 -3.55
C GLN A 67 -4.03 -11.92 -3.57
N ALA A 68 -4.13 -12.60 -4.71
CA ALA A 68 -3.70 -13.98 -4.79
C ALA A 68 -2.19 -14.12 -4.55
N ASN A 69 -1.38 -13.25 -5.15
CA ASN A 69 0.06 -13.19 -4.90
C ASN A 69 0.37 -12.87 -3.43
N TYR A 70 -0.34 -11.92 -2.81
CA TYR A 70 -0.17 -11.64 -1.37
C TYR A 70 -0.43 -12.87 -0.48
N TYR A 71 -1.55 -13.57 -0.68
CA TYR A 71 -1.85 -14.76 0.13
C TYR A 71 -0.95 -15.96 -0.20
N MET A 72 -0.44 -16.09 -1.43
CA MET A 72 0.62 -17.06 -1.74
C MET A 72 1.88 -16.77 -0.93
N GLY A 73 2.30 -15.50 -0.87
CA GLY A 73 3.43 -15.07 -0.05
C GLY A 73 3.24 -15.40 1.44
N LEU A 74 2.06 -15.15 2.00
CA LEU A 74 1.74 -15.48 3.40
C LEU A 74 1.77 -16.99 3.69
N ASN A 75 1.26 -17.81 2.77
CA ASN A 75 1.32 -19.28 2.90
C ASN A 75 2.78 -19.76 2.97
N TYR A 76 3.63 -19.33 2.02
CA TYR A 76 5.05 -19.70 2.03
C TYR A 76 5.79 -19.21 3.26
N ARG A 77 5.51 -17.99 3.73
CA ARG A 77 6.09 -17.46 4.99
C ARG A 77 5.70 -18.31 6.20
N THR A 78 4.46 -18.80 6.23
CA THR A 78 3.97 -19.67 7.30
C THR A 78 4.67 -21.04 7.27
N ILE A 79 4.88 -21.60 6.08
CA ILE A 79 5.67 -22.84 5.90
C ILE A 79 7.12 -22.60 6.34
N ALA A 80 7.71 -21.46 6.00
CA ALA A 80 9.05 -21.09 6.43
C ALA A 80 9.17 -21.05 7.97
N ALA A 81 8.22 -20.39 8.64
CA ALA A 81 8.18 -20.31 10.10
C ALA A 81 8.07 -21.69 10.76
N ARG A 82 7.29 -22.61 10.18
CA ARG A 82 7.24 -24.00 10.64
C ARG A 82 8.61 -24.68 10.48
N LYS A 83 9.24 -24.56 9.31
CA LYS A 83 10.54 -25.17 9.04
C LYS A 83 11.65 -24.64 9.95
N PHE A 84 11.62 -23.35 10.30
CA PHE A 84 12.52 -22.81 11.33
C PHE A 84 12.34 -23.50 12.68
N ARG A 85 11.10 -23.68 13.13
CA ARG A 85 10.81 -24.40 14.40
C ARG A 85 11.25 -25.86 14.35
N ASP A 86 11.14 -26.49 13.19
CA ASP A 86 11.56 -27.88 12.98
C ASP A 86 13.09 -28.01 12.79
N GLY A 87 13.85 -26.90 12.79
CA GLY A 87 15.31 -26.88 12.60
C GLY A 87 15.78 -26.98 11.15
N ASP A 88 14.88 -27.05 10.18
CA ASP A 88 15.16 -27.09 8.73
C ASP A 88 15.42 -25.68 8.18
N ILE A 89 16.51 -25.07 8.64
CA ILE A 89 16.92 -23.70 8.28
C ILE A 89 17.10 -23.52 6.76
N PRO A 90 17.75 -24.44 6.02
CA PRO A 90 17.96 -24.26 4.57
C PRO A 90 16.64 -24.20 3.81
N SER A 91 15.68 -25.06 4.13
CA SER A 91 14.38 -25.02 3.46
C SER A 91 13.57 -23.81 3.90
N ALA A 92 13.60 -23.45 5.19
CA ALA A 92 12.91 -22.24 5.67
C ALA A 92 13.36 -20.99 4.89
N ARG A 93 14.67 -20.86 4.65
CA ARG A 93 15.24 -19.78 3.84
C ARG A 93 14.73 -19.79 2.40
N ARG A 94 14.61 -20.97 1.76
CA ARG A 94 14.03 -21.09 0.42
C ARG A 94 12.56 -20.68 0.38
N GLU A 95 11.77 -21.08 1.37
CA GLU A 95 10.36 -20.68 1.44
C GLU A 95 10.20 -19.17 1.68
N LEU A 96 11.07 -18.54 2.50
CA LEU A 96 11.12 -17.08 2.62
C LEU A 96 11.46 -16.40 1.28
N ASP A 97 12.46 -16.92 0.57
CA ASP A 97 12.86 -16.38 -0.72
C ASP A 97 11.68 -16.45 -1.72
N THR A 98 10.92 -17.55 -1.73
CA THR A 98 9.67 -17.69 -2.52
C THR A 98 8.57 -16.71 -2.06
N SER A 99 8.38 -16.56 -0.74
CA SER A 99 7.42 -15.61 -0.18
C SER A 99 7.69 -14.17 -0.62
N ILE A 100 8.96 -13.75 -0.61
CA ILE A 100 9.42 -12.43 -1.07
C ILE A 100 9.09 -12.21 -2.55
N LEU A 101 9.22 -13.24 -3.40
CA LEU A 101 8.85 -13.14 -4.82
C LEU A 101 7.35 -12.85 -4.98
N TYR A 102 6.50 -13.60 -4.30
CA TYR A 102 5.05 -13.39 -4.37
C TYR A 102 4.62 -12.01 -3.84
N PHE A 103 5.22 -11.51 -2.75
CA PHE A 103 4.96 -10.14 -2.31
C PHE A 103 5.47 -9.09 -3.31
N THR A 104 6.57 -9.38 -4.01
CA THR A 104 7.08 -8.51 -5.08
C THR A 104 6.08 -8.40 -6.22
N ASP A 105 5.50 -9.52 -6.65
CA ASP A 105 4.48 -9.55 -7.70
C ASP A 105 3.21 -8.82 -7.24
N ALA A 106 2.79 -8.97 -5.98
CA ALA A 106 1.68 -8.20 -5.42
C ALA A 106 1.92 -6.68 -5.48
N LEU A 107 3.12 -6.23 -5.09
CA LEU A 107 3.51 -4.81 -5.12
C LEU A 107 3.78 -4.26 -6.52
N LYS A 108 4.03 -5.13 -7.51
CA LYS A 108 4.12 -4.73 -8.92
C LYS A 108 2.75 -4.27 -9.41
N SER A 109 1.70 -5.02 -9.07
CA SER A 109 0.32 -4.70 -9.45
C SER A 109 -0.28 -3.57 -8.60
N TRP A 110 -0.06 -3.60 -7.28
CA TRP A 110 -0.53 -2.57 -6.34
C TRP A 110 0.65 -1.96 -5.56
N PRO A 111 1.30 -0.90 -6.08
CA PRO A 111 2.52 -0.31 -5.48
C PRO A 111 2.35 0.29 -4.09
N ASN A 112 1.11 0.54 -3.65
CA ASN A 112 0.76 1.07 -2.33
C ASN A 112 0.06 0.03 -1.44
N TYR A 113 0.22 -1.27 -1.74
CA TYR A 113 -0.35 -2.35 -0.94
C TYR A 113 0.44 -2.55 0.36
N MET A 114 0.15 -1.72 1.36
CA MET A 114 0.87 -1.68 2.64
C MET A 114 1.04 -3.06 3.28
N ALA A 115 -0.04 -3.85 3.37
CA ALA A 115 0.04 -5.19 3.96
C ALA A 115 1.03 -6.13 3.25
N ALA A 116 1.16 -6.03 1.92
CA ALA A 116 2.14 -6.80 1.16
C ALA A 116 3.57 -6.26 1.34
N ALA A 117 3.73 -4.95 1.51
CA ALA A 117 5.02 -4.34 1.82
C ALA A 117 5.52 -4.74 3.21
N ASP A 118 4.65 -4.66 4.22
CA ASP A 118 4.96 -5.07 5.59
C ASP A 118 5.34 -6.55 5.64
N ALA A 119 4.53 -7.42 5.02
CA ALA A 119 4.82 -8.86 4.97
C ALA A 119 6.12 -9.18 4.21
N LYS A 120 6.47 -8.39 3.18
CA LYS A 120 7.75 -8.50 2.46
C LYS A 120 8.92 -8.08 3.34
N ASN A 121 8.79 -6.99 4.08
CA ASN A 121 9.79 -6.53 5.04
C ASN A 121 10.02 -7.58 6.13
N GLU A 122 8.95 -8.10 6.74
CA GLU A 122 9.05 -9.19 7.72
C GLU A 122 9.79 -10.41 7.14
N ALA A 123 9.53 -10.77 5.88
CA ALA A 123 10.21 -11.88 5.24
C ALA A 123 11.70 -11.59 4.97
N PHE A 124 12.05 -10.36 4.58
CA PHE A 124 13.44 -9.92 4.44
C PHE A 124 14.18 -9.89 5.79
N GLU A 125 13.56 -9.37 6.85
CA GLU A 125 14.11 -9.34 8.21
C GLU A 125 14.36 -10.77 8.72
N ALA A 126 13.40 -11.68 8.54
CA ALA A 126 13.58 -13.10 8.87
C ALA A 126 14.70 -13.77 8.04
N ARG A 127 15.05 -13.18 6.89
CA ARG A 127 16.17 -13.61 6.04
C ARG A 127 17.51 -12.94 6.40
N GLY A 128 17.49 -11.93 7.28
CA GLY A 128 18.63 -11.09 7.67
C GLY A 128 18.97 -9.98 6.66
N LYS A 129 18.01 -9.61 5.79
CA LYS A 129 18.17 -8.69 4.65
C LYS A 129 17.58 -7.32 4.96
N TYR A 130 18.18 -6.62 5.92
CA TYR A 130 17.64 -5.36 6.44
C TYR A 130 17.68 -4.21 5.44
N ASP A 131 18.73 -4.14 4.62
CA ASP A 131 18.86 -3.09 3.59
C ASP A 131 17.78 -3.23 2.53
N GLU A 132 17.44 -4.45 2.12
CA GLU A 132 16.35 -4.70 1.18
C GLU A 132 14.97 -4.38 1.79
N ALA A 133 14.77 -4.62 3.08
CA ALA A 133 13.54 -4.21 3.79
C ALA A 133 13.41 -2.67 3.83
N LEU A 134 14.50 -1.96 4.15
CA LEU A 134 14.53 -0.50 4.12
C LEU A 134 14.19 0.04 2.73
N ALA A 135 14.74 -0.56 1.67
CA ALA A 135 14.47 -0.15 0.30
C ALA A 135 12.98 -0.31 -0.09
N VAL A 136 12.31 -1.37 0.38
CA VAL A 136 10.86 -1.55 0.19
C VAL A 136 10.09 -0.42 0.89
N SER A 137 10.39 -0.14 2.16
CA SER A 137 9.74 0.93 2.92
C SER A 137 9.92 2.30 2.26
N GLN A 138 11.14 2.61 1.79
CA GLN A 138 11.43 3.85 1.07
C GLN A 138 10.63 3.97 -0.23
N ARG A 139 10.51 2.89 -0.99
CA ARG A 139 9.74 2.88 -2.24
C ARG A 139 8.24 3.11 -1.98
N VAL A 140 7.68 2.46 -0.96
CA VAL A 140 6.27 2.64 -0.59
C VAL A 140 6.02 4.08 -0.12
N ALA A 141 6.91 4.63 0.72
CA ALA A 141 6.83 6.03 1.14
C ALA A 141 6.89 6.98 -0.06
N TYR A 142 7.78 6.74 -1.03
CA TYR A 142 7.88 7.54 -2.25
C TYR A 142 6.61 7.46 -3.11
N ASN A 143 6.06 6.26 -3.32
CA ASN A 143 4.83 6.09 -4.11
C ASN A 143 3.63 6.76 -3.44
N ASN A 144 3.51 6.66 -2.11
CA ASN A 144 2.49 7.36 -1.35
C ASN A 144 2.68 8.88 -1.43
N ARG A 145 3.92 9.38 -1.40
CA ARG A 145 4.23 10.79 -1.65
C ARG A 145 3.78 11.23 -3.05
N GLY A 146 4.04 10.45 -4.09
CA GLY A 146 3.56 10.75 -5.45
C GLY A 146 2.04 10.78 -5.57
N VAL A 147 1.32 9.93 -4.81
CA VAL A 147 -0.15 10.02 -4.69
C VAL A 147 -0.58 11.30 -3.99
N ALA A 148 0.12 11.70 -2.93
CA ALA A 148 -0.13 12.94 -2.22
C ALA A 148 0.13 14.18 -3.10
N ASP A 149 1.22 14.17 -3.88
CA ASP A 149 1.56 15.21 -4.85
C ASP A 149 0.47 15.37 -5.92
N HIS A 150 -0.15 14.27 -6.37
CA HIS A 150 -1.27 14.33 -7.31
C HIS A 150 -2.49 15.06 -6.71
N PHE A 151 -2.81 14.81 -5.44
CA PHE A 151 -3.90 15.52 -4.76
C PHE A 151 -3.57 17.00 -4.50
N LEU A 152 -2.31 17.34 -4.26
CA LEU A 152 -1.86 18.73 -4.24
C LEU A 152 -2.11 19.41 -5.59
N VAL A 153 -1.74 18.77 -6.70
CA VAL A 153 -1.98 19.30 -8.05
C VAL A 153 -3.48 19.49 -8.32
N LEU A 154 -4.32 18.51 -7.96
CA LEU A 154 -5.79 18.65 -8.08
C LEU A 154 -6.32 19.83 -7.26
N GLY A 155 -5.86 19.98 -6.01
CA GLY A 155 -6.27 21.10 -5.16
C GLY A 155 -5.88 22.45 -5.77
N ASN A 156 -4.70 22.54 -6.38
CA ASN A 156 -4.25 23.74 -7.08
C ASN A 156 -5.14 24.06 -8.30
N GLU A 157 -5.50 23.05 -9.10
CA GLU A 157 -6.39 23.23 -10.26
C GLU A 157 -7.77 23.78 -9.84
N TYR A 158 -8.36 23.24 -8.77
CA TYR A 158 -9.63 23.77 -8.23
C TYR A 158 -9.48 25.19 -7.67
N ARG A 159 -8.35 25.49 -7.01
CA ARG A 159 -8.03 26.84 -6.52
C ARG A 159 -7.97 27.85 -7.66
N GLU A 160 -7.33 27.52 -8.77
CA GLU A 160 -7.23 28.41 -9.94
C GLU A 160 -8.60 28.63 -10.62
N ARG A 161 -9.50 27.64 -10.56
CA ARG A 161 -10.89 27.76 -11.03
C ARG A 161 -11.82 28.52 -10.07
N GLY A 162 -11.33 28.92 -8.90
CA GLY A 162 -12.12 29.61 -7.87
C GLY A 162 -12.98 28.69 -7.00
N ASP A 163 -12.89 27.38 -7.17
CA ASP A 163 -13.61 26.38 -6.37
C ASP A 163 -12.79 26.03 -5.12
N TYR A 164 -12.90 26.91 -4.13
CA TYR A 164 -12.09 26.86 -2.92
C TYR A 164 -12.43 25.69 -1.99
N ASP A 165 -13.67 25.22 -2.00
CA ASP A 165 -14.10 24.08 -1.18
C ASP A 165 -13.47 22.78 -1.66
N ASN A 166 -13.49 22.53 -2.98
CA ASN A 166 -12.83 21.35 -3.55
C ASN A 166 -11.31 21.45 -3.44
N ALA A 167 -10.72 22.65 -3.60
CA ALA A 167 -9.29 22.85 -3.38
C ALA A 167 -8.87 22.40 -1.98
N LEU A 168 -9.56 22.88 -0.94
CA LEU A 168 -9.34 22.51 0.45
C LEU A 168 -9.53 21.01 0.71
N ARG A 169 -10.54 20.40 0.10
CA ARG A 169 -10.78 18.97 0.21
C ARG A 169 -9.59 18.16 -0.31
N TYR A 170 -9.08 18.48 -1.51
CA TYR A 170 -7.96 17.73 -2.08
C TYR A 170 -6.64 17.98 -1.36
N TYR A 171 -6.38 19.20 -0.87
CA TYR A 171 -5.21 19.43 0.01
C TYR A 171 -5.25 18.59 1.29
N LYS A 172 -6.43 18.45 1.92
CA LYS A 172 -6.60 17.57 3.09
C LYS A 172 -6.33 16.10 2.75
N ILE A 173 -6.75 15.64 1.57
CA ILE A 173 -6.46 14.28 1.11
C ILE A 173 -4.96 14.09 0.88
N ALA A 174 -4.28 15.05 0.25
CA ALA A 174 -2.82 15.03 0.10
C ALA A 174 -2.12 14.88 1.46
N LEU A 175 -2.47 15.73 2.43
CA LEU A 175 -1.90 15.67 3.80
C LEU A 175 -2.27 14.40 4.57
N SER A 176 -3.42 13.79 4.29
CA SER A 176 -3.76 12.48 4.86
C SER A 176 -2.92 11.33 4.29
N THR A 177 -2.37 11.52 3.08
CA THR A 177 -1.52 10.53 2.39
C THR A 177 -0.04 10.73 2.73
N ALA A 178 0.40 11.99 2.80
CA ALA A 178 1.73 12.38 3.25
C ALA A 178 1.62 13.63 4.15
N PRO A 179 1.73 13.48 5.48
CA PRO A 179 1.53 14.58 6.43
C PRO A 179 2.57 15.69 6.36
N ASP A 180 3.78 15.41 5.87
CA ASP A 180 4.91 16.34 5.89
C ASP A 180 5.14 16.99 4.51
N MET A 181 4.08 17.58 3.95
CA MET A 181 4.12 18.30 2.67
C MET A 181 4.03 19.81 2.88
N ASP A 182 5.19 20.45 3.04
CA ASP A 182 5.35 21.91 3.15
C ASP A 182 4.57 22.67 2.07
N GLN A 183 4.69 22.23 0.81
CA GLN A 183 4.01 22.84 -0.33
C GLN A 183 2.48 22.80 -0.23
N THR A 184 1.91 21.75 0.37
CA THR A 184 0.46 21.63 0.53
C THR A 184 -0.05 22.54 1.64
N TYR A 185 0.69 22.64 2.75
CA TYR A 185 0.40 23.61 3.80
C TYR A 185 0.52 25.06 3.29
N ALA A 186 1.55 25.36 2.48
CA ALA A 186 1.70 26.67 1.85
C ALA A 186 0.52 26.99 0.92
N ALA A 187 0.07 26.03 0.10
CA ALA A 187 -1.08 26.19 -0.79
C ALA A 187 -2.39 26.42 -0.02
N MET A 188 -2.61 25.70 1.09
CA MET A 188 -3.74 25.94 2.00
C MET A 188 -3.66 27.34 2.63
N GLY A 189 -2.47 27.75 3.08
CA GLY A 189 -2.24 29.08 3.64
C GLY A 189 -2.62 30.20 2.68
N GLN A 190 -2.14 30.12 1.44
CA GLN A 190 -2.48 31.08 0.37
C GLN A 190 -3.98 31.08 0.05
N LEU A 191 -4.61 29.90 0.03
CA LEU A 191 -6.04 29.79 -0.20
C LEU A 191 -6.86 30.46 0.92
N TYR A 192 -6.47 30.24 2.17
CA TYR A 192 -7.11 30.89 3.32
C TYR A 192 -6.92 32.41 3.32
N LEU A 193 -5.76 32.91 2.87
CA LEU A 193 -5.57 34.35 2.66
C LEU A 193 -6.56 34.91 1.62
N ARG A 194 -6.76 34.20 0.51
CA ARG A 194 -7.70 34.61 -0.55
C ARG A 194 -9.15 34.59 -0.08
N THR A 195 -9.52 33.67 0.80
CA THR A 195 -10.87 33.59 1.38
C THR A 195 -11.05 34.43 2.64
N GLY A 196 -10.01 35.18 3.06
CA GLY A 196 -10.05 36.09 4.20
C GLY A 196 -9.89 35.42 5.57
N ASN A 197 -9.64 34.12 5.63
CA ASN A 197 -9.44 33.40 6.89
C ASN A 197 -7.98 33.47 7.37
N ARG A 198 -7.57 34.63 7.90
CA ARG A 198 -6.19 34.91 8.30
C ARG A 198 -5.65 33.97 9.38
N THR A 199 -6.49 33.53 10.33
CA THR A 199 -6.06 32.61 11.39
C THR A 199 -5.62 31.27 10.81
N LEU A 200 -6.46 30.63 9.99
CA LEU A 200 -6.12 29.35 9.36
C LEU A 200 -4.96 29.49 8.36
N ALA A 201 -4.84 30.66 7.71
CA ALA A 201 -3.71 30.98 6.87
C ALA A 201 -2.40 30.96 7.67
N MET A 202 -2.36 31.65 8.81
CA MET A 202 -1.20 31.71 9.70
C MET A 202 -0.78 30.31 10.16
N ASP A 203 -1.72 29.51 10.64
CA ASP A 203 -1.44 28.16 11.13
C ASP A 203 -0.86 27.26 10.02
N SER A 204 -1.45 27.32 8.82
CA SER A 204 -0.99 26.54 7.67
C SER A 204 0.41 26.99 7.22
N LEU A 205 0.65 28.30 7.12
CA LEU A 205 1.95 28.84 6.71
C LEU A 205 3.05 28.58 7.74
N ARG A 206 2.73 28.61 9.04
CA ARG A 206 3.69 28.22 10.09
C ARG A 206 4.09 26.76 9.94
N ARG A 207 3.12 25.87 9.72
CA ARG A 207 3.44 24.46 9.50
C ARG A 207 4.27 24.25 8.23
N ALA A 208 4.00 24.99 7.15
CA ALA A 208 4.84 24.97 5.96
C ALA A 208 6.27 25.43 6.26
N HIS A 209 6.44 26.52 7.01
CA HIS A 209 7.75 27.05 7.40
C HIS A 209 8.53 26.12 8.32
N GLU A 210 7.87 25.44 9.25
CA GLU A 210 8.50 24.41 10.11
C GLU A 210 9.08 23.26 9.29
N LEU A 211 8.37 22.83 8.25
CA LEU A 211 8.78 21.74 7.36
C LEU A 211 9.86 22.19 6.36
N ASN A 212 9.80 23.45 5.90
CA ASN A 212 10.77 24.03 4.99
C ASN A 212 11.07 25.50 5.36
N PRO A 213 12.04 25.74 6.27
CA PRO A 213 12.39 27.09 6.70
C PRO A 213 13.02 27.95 5.59
N SER A 214 13.48 27.31 4.50
CA SER A 214 14.15 27.99 3.38
C SER A 214 13.18 28.54 2.33
N ASP A 215 11.87 28.27 2.45
CA ASP A 215 10.86 28.83 1.55
C ASP A 215 10.65 30.33 1.86
N GLU A 216 11.34 31.18 1.09
CA GLU A 216 11.26 32.63 1.20
C GLU A 216 9.84 33.15 1.00
N GLN A 217 9.04 32.51 0.16
CA GLN A 217 7.68 32.94 -0.13
C GLN A 217 6.77 32.73 1.08
N VAL A 218 6.88 31.58 1.75
CA VAL A 218 6.17 31.31 3.02
C VAL A 218 6.60 32.29 4.10
N ALA A 219 7.91 32.56 4.22
CA ALA A 219 8.44 33.53 5.20
C ALA A 219 7.87 34.95 4.96
N GLN A 220 7.77 35.39 3.71
CA GLN A 220 7.16 36.67 3.35
C GLN A 220 5.67 36.73 3.74
N TYR A 221 4.91 35.66 3.50
CA TYR A 221 3.50 35.62 3.89
C TYR A 221 3.33 35.72 5.42
N LEU A 222 4.15 35.01 6.19
CA LEU A 222 4.12 35.08 7.66
C LEU A 222 4.47 36.48 8.15
N ALA A 223 5.56 37.08 7.66
CA ALA A 223 5.95 38.44 8.03
C ALA A 223 4.85 39.47 7.73
N SER A 224 4.16 39.31 6.58
CA SER A 224 3.05 40.19 6.21
C SER A 224 1.84 40.04 7.15
N LEU A 225 1.56 38.83 7.63
CA LEU A 225 0.47 38.56 8.55
C LEU A 225 0.78 39.03 9.97
N ASP A 226 2.01 38.84 10.43
CA ASP A 226 2.47 39.29 11.75
C ASP A 226 2.47 40.83 11.82
N ALA A 227 2.96 41.52 10.77
CA ALA A 227 2.88 42.98 10.70
C ALA A 227 1.44 43.50 10.70
N ALA A 228 0.52 42.80 10.03
CA ALA A 228 -0.91 43.13 10.06
C ALA A 228 -1.54 42.90 11.45
N TYR A 229 -1.11 41.86 12.17
CA TYR A 229 -1.53 41.57 13.54
C TYR A 229 -1.09 42.66 14.52
N GLU A 230 0.18 43.07 14.46
CA GLU A 230 0.73 44.13 15.31
C GLU A 230 0.05 45.48 15.07
N ALA A 231 -0.34 45.77 13.83
CA ALA A 231 -1.05 47.00 13.50
C ALA A 231 -2.51 47.01 14.00
N HIS A 232 -3.18 45.85 14.14
CA HIS A 232 -4.61 45.76 14.46
C HIS A 232 -4.96 44.56 15.38
N PRO A 233 -4.50 44.53 16.65
CA PRO A 233 -4.60 43.37 17.54
C PRO A 233 -6.04 43.00 17.98
N ALA A 234 -7.02 43.90 17.81
CA ALA A 234 -8.38 43.73 18.32
C ALA A 234 -9.32 42.86 17.44
N SER A 235 -8.87 42.37 16.29
CA SER A 235 -9.70 41.65 15.32
C SER A 235 -9.64 40.12 15.41
N HIS A 236 -8.83 39.57 16.31
CA HIS A 236 -8.61 38.12 16.41
C HIS A 236 -8.65 37.65 17.87
N VAL A 237 -9.75 36.98 18.25
CA VAL A 237 -9.73 36.04 19.38
C VAL A 237 -9.16 34.73 18.83
N PRO A 238 -7.96 34.29 19.22
CA PRO A 238 -7.49 32.97 18.84
C PRO A 238 -8.48 31.94 19.39
N ALA A 239 -8.85 30.94 18.58
CA ALA A 239 -9.57 29.79 19.09
C ALA A 239 -8.72 29.19 20.22
N GLN A 240 -9.22 29.22 21.45
CA GLN A 240 -8.53 28.64 22.59
C GLN A 240 -8.27 27.16 22.28
N VAL A 241 -7.00 26.77 22.29
CA VAL A 241 -6.64 25.36 22.32
C VAL A 241 -7.32 24.78 23.55
N PRO A 242 -8.18 23.75 23.43
CA PRO A 242 -8.81 23.14 24.60
C PRO A 242 -7.70 22.65 25.52
N THR A 243 -7.61 23.23 26.70
CA THR A 243 -6.73 22.70 27.75
C THR A 243 -7.27 21.32 28.13
N PRO A 244 -6.42 20.26 28.17
CA PRO A 244 -6.89 18.96 28.62
C PRO A 244 -7.37 19.10 30.06
N ALA A 245 -8.58 18.61 30.34
CA ALA A 245 -9.11 18.57 31.69
C ALA A 245 -8.12 17.82 32.62
N PRO A 246 -7.88 18.30 33.85
CA PRO A 246 -7.09 17.54 34.81
C PRO A 246 -7.77 16.19 35.02
N GLN A 247 -7.02 15.11 34.77
CA GLN A 247 -7.51 13.77 35.05
C GLN A 247 -7.68 13.57 36.56
N PRO A 248 -8.74 12.87 37.00
CA PRO A 248 -9.02 12.62 38.42
C PRO A 248 -7.95 11.75 39.10
#